data_AF-A0A1G8BYV1-F1
#
_entry.id   AF-A0A1G8BYV1-F1
#
_cell.length_a   1.000
_cell.length_b   1.000
_cell.length_c   1.000
_cell.angle_alpha   90.00
_cell.angle_beta   90.00
_cell.angle_gamma   90.00
#
_symmetry.space_group_name_H-M   'P 1'
#
loop_
_entity.id
_entity.type
_entity.pdbx_description
1 polymer ?
#
loop_
_entity_poly.entity_id
_entity_poly.type
_entity_poly.pdbx_seq_one_letter_code
_entity_poly.pdbx_strand_id
1 'polypeptide(L)' 'MDRRTACLKQADAFREKAIADPAHHDEWIDEAIKWLERAMEASRRVAVTIEAKEDWLLQDAAAEALLSQRPERSG' A
#
# COMPACT_ATOMS: atom_id res chain seq x y z
N MET A 1 0.76 -4.58 -12.04
CA MET A 1 1.01 -3.13 -12.05
C MET A 1 0.38 -2.55 -10.80
N ASP A 2 1.17 -1.91 -9.93
CA ASP A 2 0.68 -1.45 -8.62
C ASP A 2 -0.27 -0.27 -8.73
N ARG A 3 -1.33 -0.30 -7.92
CA ARG A 3 -2.34 0.76 -7.85
C ARG A 3 -1.71 2.13 -7.52
N ARG A 4 -0.67 2.14 -6.69
CA ARG A 4 0.15 3.33 -6.40
C ARG A 4 0.79 3.90 -7.67
N THR A 5 1.44 3.05 -8.45
CA THR A 5 2.12 3.44 -9.70
C THR A 5 1.13 3.97 -10.74
N ALA A 6 -0.07 3.41 -10.80
CA ALA A 6 -1.13 3.93 -11.67
C ALA A 6 -1.56 5.35 -11.25
N CYS A 7 -1.78 5.58 -9.95
CA CYS A 7 -2.16 6.91 -9.44
C CYS A 7 -1.05 7.96 -9.67
N LEU A 8 0.23 7.58 -9.52
CA LEU A 8 1.36 8.49 -9.78
C LEU A 8 1.41 8.91 -11.26
N LYS A 9 1.31 7.96 -12.19
CA LYS A 9 1.27 8.25 -13.63
C LYS A 9 0.13 9.20 -14.00
N GLN A 10 -1.01 9.05 -13.33
CA GLN A 10 -2.17 9.88 -13.59
C GLN A 10 -1.96 11.31 -13.06
N ALA A 11 -1.34 11.48 -11.89
CA ALA A 11 -0.96 12.78 -11.38
C ALA A 11 0.05 13.50 -12.29
N ASP A 12 1.03 12.79 -12.84
CA ASP A 12 2.00 13.35 -13.78
C ASP A 12 1.32 13.83 -15.07
N ALA A 13 0.37 13.06 -15.61
CA ALA A 13 -0.41 13.46 -16.78
C ALA A 13 -1.23 14.75 -16.55
N PHE A 14 -1.74 14.97 -15.33
CA PHE A 14 -2.42 16.21 -14.98
C PHE A 14 -1.46 17.39 -14.81
N ARG A 15 -0.24 17.15 -14.30
CA ARG A 15 0.80 18.19 -14.27
C ARG A 15 1.23 18.62 -15.67
N GLU A 16 1.38 17.69 -16.60
CA GLU A 16 1.66 18.02 -18.00
C GLU A 16 0.53 18.85 -18.60
N LYS A 17 -0.73 18.53 -18.30
CA LYS A 17 -1.89 19.34 -18.71
C LYS A 17 -1.89 20.73 -18.09
N ALA A 18 -1.51 20.87 -16.81
CA ALA A 18 -1.40 22.17 -16.15
C ALA A 18 -0.38 23.08 -16.86
N ILE A 19 0.75 22.52 -17.29
CA ILE A 19 1.76 23.25 -18.06
C ILE A 19 1.24 23.63 -19.46
N ALA A 20 0.50 22.72 -20.11
CA ALA A 20 -0.04 22.94 -21.44
C ALA A 20 -1.26 23.88 -21.48
N ASP A 21 -2.01 23.97 -20.39
CA ASP A 21 -3.21 24.80 -20.23
C ASP A 21 -3.14 25.67 -18.97
N PRO A 22 -2.46 26.83 -19.05
CA PRO A 22 -2.31 27.75 -17.94
C PRO A 22 -3.63 28.34 -17.42
N ALA A 23 -4.68 28.33 -18.25
CA ALA A 23 -5.98 28.92 -17.90
C ALA A 23 -6.72 28.10 -16.84
N HIS A 24 -6.53 26.79 -16.84
CA HIS A 24 -7.07 25.87 -15.84
C HIS A 24 -5.96 25.24 -15.01
N HIS A 25 -4.80 25.90 -14.92
CA HIS A 25 -3.62 25.38 -14.23
C HIS A 25 -3.98 24.91 -12.81
N ASP A 26 -4.66 25.75 -12.03
CA ASP A 26 -4.99 25.45 -10.65
C ASP A 26 -5.96 24.25 -10.54
N GLU A 27 -6.93 24.12 -11.45
CA GLU A 27 -7.84 22.97 -11.51
C GLU A 27 -7.09 21.67 -11.84
N TRP A 28 -6.13 21.72 -12.76
CA TRP A 28 -5.30 20.56 -13.09
C TRP A 28 -4.36 20.16 -11.96
N ILE A 29 -3.86 21.14 -11.20
CA ILE A 29 -3.04 20.90 -10.01
C ILE A 29 -3.89 20.26 -8.89
N ASP A 30 -5.11 20.73 -8.67
CA ASP A 30 -6.05 20.13 -7.70
C ASP A 30 -6.36 18.66 -8.06
N GLU A 31 -6.59 18.36 -9.33
CA GLU A 31 -6.78 16.98 -9.78
C GLU A 31 -5.51 16.14 -9.58
N ALA A 32 -4.31 16.68 -9.86
CA ALA A 32 -3.06 15.98 -9.59
C ALA A 32 -2.88 15.66 -8.10
N ILE A 33 -3.23 16.59 -7.20
CA ILE A 33 -3.17 16.38 -5.74
C ILE A 33 -4.10 15.24 -5.32
N LYS A 34 -5.35 15.21 -5.82
CA LYS A 34 -6.32 14.12 -5.54
C LYS A 34 -5.79 12.74 -5.95
N TRP A 35 -4.99 12.66 -7.00
CA TRP A 35 -4.33 11.42 -7.43
C TRP A 35 -3.14 11.04 -6.54
N LEU A 36 -2.36 12.02 -6.09
CA LEU A 36 -1.26 11.80 -5.14
C LEU A 36 -1.77 11.31 -3.78
N GLU A 37 -2.87 11.86 -3.28
CA GLU A 37 -3.51 11.41 -2.04
C GLU A 37 -3.96 9.95 -2.13
N ARG A 38 -4.58 9.56 -3.25
CA ARG A 38 -4.96 8.16 -3.52
C ARG A 38 -3.75 7.24 -3.61
N ALA A 39 -2.64 7.71 -4.16
CA ALA A 39 -1.39 6.94 -4.22
C ALA A 39 -0.83 6.66 -2.82
N MET A 40 -0.88 7.66 -1.93
CA MET A 40 -0.48 7.51 -0.53
C MET A 40 -1.39 6.55 0.23
N GLU A 41 -2.71 6.66 0.04
CA GLU A 41 -3.67 5.76 0.68
C GLU A 41 -3.49 4.31 0.21
N ALA A 42 -3.26 4.09 -1.09
CA ALA A 42 -2.94 2.78 -1.63
C ALA A 42 -1.65 2.22 -1.00
N SER A 43 -0.64 3.07 -0.78
CA SER A 43 0.57 2.65 -0.07
C SER A 43 0.32 2.28 1.39
N ARG A 44 -0.55 3.01 2.10
CA ARG A 44 -0.91 2.71 3.49
C ARG A 44 -1.62 1.35 3.58
N ARG A 45 -2.51 1.05 2.66
CA ARG A 45 -3.19 -0.26 2.59
C ARG A 45 -2.21 -1.41 2.31
N VAL A 46 -1.20 -1.17 1.47
CA VAL A 46 -0.13 -2.14 1.23
C VAL A 46 0.72 -2.33 2.49
N ALA A 47 1.09 -1.26 3.21
CA ALA A 47 1.84 -1.38 4.46
C ALA A 47 1.08 -2.21 5.52
N VAL A 48 -0.20 -1.93 5.73
CA VAL A 48 -1.05 -2.67 6.70
C VAL A 48 -1.19 -4.15 6.33
N THR A 49 -1.26 -4.48 5.03
CA THR A 49 -1.37 -5.87 4.60
C THR A 49 -0.05 -6.63 4.71
N ILE A 50 1.09 -5.96 4.64
CA ILE A 50 2.41 -6.56 4.91
C ILE A 50 2.54 -6.87 6.41
N GLU A 51 2.27 -5.89 7.27
CA GLU A 51 2.35 -6.08 8.73
C GLU A 51 1.40 -7.19 9.22
N ALA A 52 0.16 -7.24 8.69
CA ALA A 52 -0.79 -8.30 9.04
C ALA A 52 -0.34 -9.70 8.60
N LYS A 53 0.40 -9.80 7.49
CA LYS A 53 0.93 -11.07 6.99
C LYS A 53 2.15 -11.51 7.81
N GLU A 54 3.00 -10.59 8.22
CA GLU A 54 4.14 -10.87 9.11
C GLU A 54 3.67 -11.35 10.48
N ASP A 55 2.64 -10.72 11.04
CA ASP A 55 2.04 -11.13 12.33
C ASP A 55 1.42 -12.54 12.24
N TRP A 56 0.73 -12.85 11.14
CA TRP A 56 0.21 -14.19 10.89
C TRP A 56 1.31 -15.26 10.78
N LEU A 57 2.41 -14.96 10.10
CA LEU A 57 3.54 -15.89 9.97
C LEU A 57 4.28 -16.10 11.30
N LEU A 58 4.37 -15.06 12.14
CA LEU A 58 4.92 -15.15 13.49
C LEU A 58 4.02 -15.97 14.43
N GLN A 59 2.70 -15.80 14.33
CA GLN A 59 1.73 -16.59 15.11
C GLN A 59 1.71 -18.06 14.68
N ASP A 60 1.78 -18.34 13.37
CA ASP A 60 1.85 -19.69 12.81
C ASP A 60 3.12 -20.42 13.26
N ALA A 61 4.28 -19.77 13.14
CA ALA A 61 5.56 -20.31 13.61
C ALA A 61 5.58 -20.52 15.14
N ALA A 62 4.97 -19.63 15.92
CA ALA A 62 4.84 -19.79 17.36
C ALA A 62 3.89 -20.94 17.74
N ALA A 63 2.80 -21.14 16.98
CA ALA A 63 1.87 -22.24 17.17
C ALA A 63 2.52 -23.60 16.83
N GLU A 64 3.29 -23.68 15.74
CA GLU A 64 4.09 -24.87 15.41
C GLU A 64 5.13 -25.19 16.50
N ALA A 65 5.84 -24.17 17.00
CA ALA A 65 6.81 -24.35 18.06
C ALA A 65 6.17 -24.84 19.38
N LEU A 66 4.96 -24.38 19.70
CA LEU A 66 4.19 -24.84 20.87
C LEU A 66 3.70 -26.29 20.71
N LEU A 67 3.30 -26.68 19.51
CA LEU A 67 2.90 -28.06 19.19
C LEU A 67 4.09 -29.02 19.24
N SER A 68 5.27 -28.57 18.79
CA SER A 68 6.50 -29.37 18.81
C SER A 68 7.14 -29.51 20.20
N GLN A 69 6.75 -28.67 21.17
CA GLN A 69 7.21 -28.73 22.57
C GLN A 69 6.34 -29.60 23.48
N ARG A 70 5.29 -30.25 22.95
CA ARG A 70 4.44 -31.14 23.73
C ARG A 70 5.26 -32.38 24.13
N PRO A 71 5.57 -32.60 25.42
CA PRO A 71 6.39 -33.73 25.82
C PRO A 71 5.59 -35.01 25.60
N GLU A 72 6.21 -35.96 24.90
CA GLU A 72 5.80 -37.36 24.84
C GLU A 72 5.59 -37.83 26.30
N ARG A 73 4.34 -37.92 26.76
CA ARG A 73 4.00 -38.65 27.98
C ARG A 73 4.33 -40.11 27.70
N SER A 74 5.58 -40.50 27.93
CA SER A 74 5.98 -41.90 28.05
C SER A 74 5.25 -42.48 29.26
N GLY A 75 4.49 -43.53 28.99
CA GLY A 75 3.70 -44.28 29.96
C GLY A 75 4.51 -45.14 30.91
#